data_AF-A0A2A9NCH0-F1
#
_entry.id   AF-A0A2A9NCH0-F1
#
_cell.length_a   1.000
_cell.length_b   1.000
_cell.length_c   1.000
_cell.angle_alpha   90.00
_cell.angle_beta   90.00
_cell.angle_gamma   90.00
#
_symmetry.space_group_name_H-M   'P 1'
#
loop_
_entity.id
_entity.type
_entity.pdbx_description
1 polymer ?
#
loop_
_entity_poly.entity_id
_entity_poly.type
_entity_poly.pdbx_seq_one_letter_code
_entity_poly.pdbx_strand_id
1 'polypeptide(L)'
;MLNILFDNTDPHVQLTGSWVPLGSSFEYNTTTSQTSDPGNFVAVYGTIEKDTTLSDLVTTYSIDGSEPQVFNATSTAISLTTNAIYHQAFYESPDLRDGTHELVIKYQGTGKRLYL
;
A
#
# COMPACT_ATOMS: atom_id res chain seq x y z
N MET A 1 20.83 -13.52 4.21
CA MET A 1 20.56 -12.16 4.73
C MET A 1 19.29 -12.29 5.56
N LEU A 2 19.33 -11.94 6.85
CA LEU A 2 18.17 -12.09 7.75
C LEU A 2 17.25 -10.89 7.51
N ASN A 3 16.02 -11.13 7.05
CA ASN A 3 15.00 -10.07 6.96
C ASN A 3 14.21 -10.09 8.26
N ILE A 4 14.35 -9.04 9.06
CA ILE A 4 13.55 -8.85 10.29
C ILE A 4 12.40 -7.93 9.90
N LEU A 5 11.18 -8.42 10.06
CA LEU A 5 9.94 -7.66 9.84
C LEU A 5 9.38 -7.28 11.21
N PHE A 6 9.26 -5.98 11.46
CA PHE A 6 8.50 -5.44 12.58
C PHE A 6 7.16 -4.96 12.01
N ASP A 7 6.05 -5.46 12.55
CA ASP A 7 4.71 -4.95 12.27
C ASP A 7 4.07 -4.40 13.55
N ASN A 8 2.86 -3.84 13.46
CA ASN A 8 2.18 -3.25 14.61
C ASN A 8 1.65 -4.27 15.64
N THR A 9 1.88 -5.56 15.44
CA THR A 9 1.65 -6.62 16.44
C THR A 9 2.93 -7.01 17.17
N ASP A 10 4.10 -6.54 16.70
CA ASP A 10 5.37 -6.79 17.38
C ASP A 10 5.38 -6.11 18.75
N PRO A 11 5.65 -6.84 19.85
CA PRO A 11 5.64 -6.27 21.21
C PRO A 11 6.71 -5.19 21.43
N HIS A 12 7.70 -5.05 20.54
CA HIS A 12 8.69 -3.99 20.55
C HIS A 12 8.24 -2.74 19.80
N VAL A 13 7.15 -2.81 19.03
CA VAL A 13 6.52 -1.65 18.38
C VAL A 13 5.48 -1.06 19.32
N GLN A 14 5.72 0.18 19.75
CA GLN A 14 4.78 0.92 20.60
C GLN A 14 4.14 2.04 19.77
N LEU A 15 2.83 1.94 19.56
CA LEU A 15 2.04 3.05 19.02
C LEU A 15 1.84 4.08 20.14
N THR A 16 2.15 5.34 19.87
CA THR A 16 2.01 6.45 20.83
C THR A 16 1.23 7.59 20.20
N GLY A 17 0.44 8.32 20.98
CA GLY A 17 -0.47 9.36 20.46
C GLY A 17 -1.91 8.85 20.31
N SER A 18 -2.59 9.29 19.27
CA SER A 18 -4.03 9.03 19.04
C SER A 18 -4.31 7.76 18.23
N TRP A 19 -3.36 6.84 18.17
CA TRP A 19 -3.52 5.59 17.44
C TRP A 19 -4.54 4.69 18.11
N VAL A 20 -5.50 4.21 17.31
CA VAL A 20 -6.48 3.21 17.68
C VAL A 20 -6.35 2.00 16.75
N PRO A 21 -6.49 0.77 17.27
CA PRO A 21 -6.62 -0.40 16.43
C PRO A 21 -7.85 -0.22 15.54
N LEU A 22 -7.67 -0.45 14.25
CA LEU A 22 -8.75 -0.55 13.29
C LEU A 22 -8.70 -1.91 12.62
N GLY A 23 -9.74 -2.18 11.86
CA GLY A 23 -9.78 -3.30 10.97
C GLY A 23 -10.90 -4.27 11.27
N SER A 24 -11.18 -5.06 10.27
CA SER A 24 -12.26 -6.01 10.15
C SER A 24 -11.69 -7.38 9.83
N SER A 25 -12.55 -8.38 9.75
CA SER A 25 -12.19 -9.72 9.26
C SER A 25 -11.68 -9.74 7.81
N PHE A 26 -11.76 -8.62 7.09
CA PHE A 26 -11.31 -8.50 5.69
C PHE A 26 -9.92 -7.88 5.54
N GLU A 27 -9.32 -7.36 6.61
CA GLU A 27 -7.94 -6.87 6.63
C GLU A 27 -6.98 -7.94 7.18
N TYR A 28 -5.71 -7.85 6.79
CA TYR A 28 -4.70 -8.81 7.25
C TYR A 28 -4.58 -8.76 8.77
N ASN A 29 -4.93 -9.87 9.44
CA ASN A 29 -4.73 -10.11 10.88
C ASN A 29 -5.06 -8.93 11.82
N THR A 30 -6.08 -8.13 11.51
CA THR A 30 -6.44 -6.92 12.27
C THR A 30 -5.28 -5.94 12.49
N THR A 31 -4.30 -5.91 11.59
CA THR A 31 -3.12 -5.05 11.68
C THR A 31 -3.36 -3.64 11.16
N THR A 32 -4.62 -3.23 10.97
CA THR A 32 -4.94 -1.84 10.61
C THR A 32 -4.89 -1.00 11.88
N SER A 33 -4.38 0.22 11.78
CA SER A 33 -4.45 1.20 12.88
C SER A 33 -4.72 2.56 12.29
N GLN A 34 -5.51 3.37 12.98
CA GLN A 34 -5.83 4.74 12.59
C GLN A 34 -5.30 5.68 13.65
N THR A 35 -4.80 6.83 13.25
CA THR A 35 -4.57 7.95 14.17
C THR A 35 -5.28 9.19 13.66
N SER A 36 -5.64 10.09 14.58
CA SER A 36 -6.00 11.47 14.26
C SER A 36 -4.79 12.40 14.20
N ASP A 37 -3.61 11.90 14.54
CA ASP A 37 -2.38 12.67 14.48
C ASP A 37 -1.96 12.81 13.00
N PRO A 38 -1.84 14.03 12.47
CA PRO A 38 -1.49 14.23 11.07
C PRO A 38 -0.05 13.78 10.81
N GLY A 39 0.12 12.90 9.82
CA GLY A 39 1.42 12.61 9.23
C GLY A 39 1.77 13.65 8.16
N ASN A 40 3.06 13.82 7.89
CA ASN A 40 3.56 14.71 6.83
C ASN A 40 3.71 14.00 5.48
N PHE A 41 3.37 12.72 5.34
CA PHE A 41 3.37 12.04 4.04
C PHE A 41 2.44 10.82 4.08
N VAL A 42 2.11 10.30 2.91
CA VAL A 42 1.34 9.07 2.73
C VAL A 42 2.10 8.15 1.80
N ALA A 43 2.22 6.88 2.18
CA ALA A 43 2.76 5.83 1.33
C ALA A 43 1.73 4.71 1.15
N VAL A 44 1.69 4.12 -0.04
CA VAL A 44 0.83 2.99 -0.37
C VAL A 44 1.72 1.79 -0.62
N TYR A 45 1.51 0.74 0.17
CA TYR A 45 2.15 -0.55 0.01
C TYR A 45 1.11 -1.58 -0.41
N GLY A 46 1.49 -2.56 -1.20
CA GLY A 46 0.58 -3.63 -1.59
C GLY A 46 1.30 -4.93 -1.93
N THR A 47 0.54 -5.85 -2.49
CA THR A 47 1.06 -7.16 -2.91
C THR A 47 1.04 -7.29 -4.43
N ILE A 48 2.16 -7.75 -5.00
CA ILE A 48 2.23 -8.19 -6.40
C ILE A 48 2.16 -9.71 -6.43
N GLU A 49 1.03 -10.24 -6.88
CA GLU A 49 0.86 -11.67 -7.10
C GLU A 49 1.37 -12.07 -8.50
N LYS A 50 1.69 -13.36 -8.66
CA LYS A 50 2.04 -13.91 -9.97
C LYS A 50 0.83 -13.80 -10.90
N ASP A 51 1.03 -13.22 -12.07
CA ASP A 51 0.00 -13.17 -13.11
C ASP A 51 0.53 -13.72 -14.44
N THR A 52 -0.07 -14.83 -14.88
CA THR A 52 0.25 -15.48 -16.16
C THR A 52 -0.67 -15.04 -17.30
N THR A 53 -1.60 -14.12 -17.05
CA THR A 53 -2.65 -13.73 -18.00
C THR A 53 -2.33 -12.47 -18.82
N LEU A 54 -1.11 -11.92 -18.67
CA LEU A 54 -0.66 -10.68 -19.33
C LEU A 54 -1.61 -9.49 -19.09
N SER A 55 -2.26 -9.43 -17.93
CA SER A 55 -3.18 -8.33 -17.63
C SER A 55 -2.40 -7.07 -17.25
N ASP A 56 -2.93 -5.91 -17.63
CA ASP A 56 -2.35 -4.63 -17.24
C ASP A 56 -2.56 -4.40 -15.74
N LEU A 57 -1.52 -4.63 -14.95
CA LEU A 57 -1.48 -4.36 -13.52
C LEU A 57 -0.92 -2.96 -13.29
N VAL A 58 -1.69 -1.97 -13.74
CA VAL A 58 -1.33 -0.56 -13.66
C VAL A 58 -2.22 0.15 -12.66
N THR A 59 -1.58 0.90 -11.77
CA THR A 59 -2.23 1.76 -10.78
C THR A 59 -1.74 3.18 -10.93
N THR A 60 -2.62 4.16 -10.67
CA THR A 60 -2.27 5.57 -10.67
C THR A 60 -2.64 6.23 -9.35
N TYR A 61 -1.76 7.10 -8.86
CA TYR A 61 -1.88 7.79 -7.59
C TYR A 61 -1.80 9.30 -7.82
N SER A 62 -2.77 10.05 -7.32
CA SER A 62 -2.80 11.52 -7.40
C SER A 62 -3.15 12.08 -6.02
N ILE A 63 -2.32 12.98 -5.51
CA ILE A 63 -2.56 13.69 -4.25
C ILE A 63 -3.03 15.11 -4.59
N ASP A 64 -4.16 15.54 -4.04
CA ASP A 64 -4.74 16.88 -4.24
C ASP A 64 -4.90 17.29 -5.72
N GLY A 65 -5.21 16.33 -6.58
CA GLY A 65 -5.35 16.56 -8.02
C GLY A 65 -4.03 16.78 -8.77
N SER A 66 -2.89 16.43 -8.18
CA SER A 66 -1.59 16.42 -8.85
C SER A 66 -1.59 15.52 -10.09
N GLU A 67 -0.58 15.69 -10.95
CA GLU A 67 -0.35 14.76 -12.05
C GLU A 67 -0.25 13.32 -11.52
N PRO A 68 -1.01 12.35 -12.08
CA PRO A 68 -1.01 10.99 -11.56
C PRO A 68 0.35 10.30 -11.73
N GLN A 69 0.90 9.79 -10.64
CA GLN A 69 2.04 8.89 -10.68
C GLN A 69 1.59 7.48 -11.02
N VAL A 70 2.27 6.84 -11.97
CA VAL A 70 1.93 5.51 -12.46
C VAL A 70 2.86 4.47 -11.84
N PHE A 71 2.29 3.44 -11.23
CA PHE A 71 3.00 2.22 -10.86
C PHE A 71 2.53 1.07 -11.76
N ASN A 72 3.48 0.46 -12.46
CA ASN A 72 3.24 -0.66 -13.37
C ASN A 72 3.89 -1.93 -12.81
N ALA A 73 3.05 -2.86 -12.36
CA ALA A 73 3.48 -4.14 -11.80
C ALA A 73 3.50 -5.28 -12.84
N THR A 74 3.08 -5.02 -14.08
CA THR A 74 2.80 -6.06 -15.08
C THR A 74 4.01 -6.96 -15.34
N SER A 75 5.17 -6.37 -15.68
CA SER A 75 6.39 -7.15 -15.97
C SER A 75 6.86 -7.94 -14.75
N THR A 76 6.80 -7.32 -13.57
CA THR A 76 7.14 -7.95 -12.29
C THR A 76 6.24 -9.17 -12.06
N ALA A 77 4.92 -9.01 -12.13
CA ALA A 77 3.95 -10.07 -11.91
C ALA A 77 4.12 -11.26 -12.87
N ILE A 78 4.42 -10.99 -14.15
CA ILE A 78 4.68 -12.02 -15.15
C ILE A 78 5.98 -12.79 -14.84
N SER A 79 6.99 -12.10 -14.31
CA SER A 79 8.30 -12.69 -14.01
C SER A 79 8.30 -13.57 -12.75
N LEU A 80 7.27 -13.47 -11.90
CA LEU A 80 7.19 -14.25 -10.67
C LEU A 80 7.06 -15.75 -10.97
N THR A 81 7.96 -16.54 -10.41
CA THR A 81 7.97 -17.99 -10.63
C THR A 81 7.08 -18.74 -9.65
N THR A 82 7.07 -18.35 -8.37
CA THR A 82 6.40 -19.10 -7.29
C THR A 82 5.78 -18.26 -6.19
N ASN A 83 6.42 -17.16 -5.74
CA ASN A 83 5.96 -16.37 -4.60
C ASN A 83 5.51 -14.96 -4.99
N ALA A 84 4.48 -14.45 -4.31
CA ALA A 84 4.09 -13.05 -4.39
C ALA A 84 5.14 -12.14 -3.74
N ILE A 85 5.21 -10.89 -4.18
CA ILE A 85 5.98 -9.84 -3.52
C ILE A 85 5.04 -9.09 -2.58
N TYR A 86 5.29 -9.18 -1.28
CA TYR A 86 4.54 -8.48 -0.25
C TYR A 86 5.23 -7.16 0.13
N HIS A 87 4.47 -6.24 0.72
CA HIS A 87 4.96 -4.94 1.20
C HIS A 87 5.70 -4.13 0.11
N GLN A 88 5.26 -4.26 -1.14
CA GLN A 88 5.82 -3.51 -2.24
C GLN A 88 5.31 -2.07 -2.17
N ALA A 89 6.21 -1.10 -2.06
CA ALA A 89 5.85 0.31 -2.19
C ALA A 89 5.35 0.57 -3.61
N PHE A 90 4.11 1.05 -3.74
CA PHE A 90 3.51 1.46 -5.00
C PHE A 90 3.58 2.98 -5.18
N TYR A 91 3.49 3.73 -4.08
CA TYR A 91 3.48 5.18 -4.08
C TYR A 91 4.00 5.74 -2.76
N GLU A 92 4.64 6.90 -2.83
CA GLU A 92 5.00 7.74 -1.70
C GLU A 92 4.72 9.20 -2.09
N SER A 93 3.96 9.92 -1.27
CA SER A 93 3.72 11.34 -1.49
C SER A 93 4.98 12.16 -1.16
N PRO A 94 5.13 13.37 -1.73
CA PRO A 94 6.02 14.37 -1.16
C PRO A 94 5.61 14.71 0.29
N ASP A 95 6.46 15.49 0.98
CA ASP A 95 6.09 16.11 2.24
C ASP A 95 4.83 16.99 2.06
N LEU A 96 3.80 16.65 2.80
CA LEU A 96 2.52 17.33 2.91
C LEU A 96 2.56 18.31 4.09
N ARG A 97 1.86 19.41 3.93
CA ARG A 97 1.64 20.36 5.03
C ARG A 97 0.51 19.86 5.90
N ASP A 98 0.39 20.36 7.12
CA ASP A 98 -0.76 20.05 7.96
C ASP A 98 -2.06 20.49 7.26
N GLY A 99 -3.00 19.56 7.12
CA GLY A 99 -4.25 19.80 6.43
C GLY A 99 -4.96 18.53 6.00
N THR A 100 -6.15 18.70 5.41
CA THR A 100 -6.87 17.61 4.75
C THR A 100 -6.35 17.47 3.33
N HIS A 101 -5.94 16.26 2.97
CA HIS A 101 -5.45 15.89 1.65
C HIS A 101 -6.31 14.78 1.05
N GLU A 102 -6.41 14.78 -0.28
CA GLU A 102 -7.15 13.74 -1.01
C GLU A 102 -6.17 12.89 -1.83
N LEU A 103 -6.05 11.61 -1.49
CA LEU A 103 -5.34 10.62 -2.31
C LEU A 103 -6.34 9.85 -3.18
N VAL A 104 -6.23 10.02 -4.50
CA VAL A 104 -7.01 9.28 -5.49
C VAL A 104 -6.17 8.14 -6.05
N ILE A 105 -6.66 6.91 -5.87
CA ILE A 105 -6.04 5.69 -6.42
C ILE A 105 -6.95 5.12 -7.49
N LYS A 106 -6.40 4.85 -8.69
CA LYS A 106 -7.12 4.17 -9.78
C LYS A 106 -6.39 2.92 -10.20
N TYR A 107 -7.15 1.87 -10.49
CA TYR A 107 -6.65 0.60 -11.00
C TYR A 107 -7.19 0.38 -12.42
N GLN A 108 -6.31 -0.04 -13.34
CA GLN A 108 -6.65 -0.21 -14.76
C GLN A 108 -6.74 -1.69 -15.19
N GLY A 109 -6.59 -2.65 -14.26
CA GLY A 109 -6.66 -4.07 -14.61
C GLY A 109 -8.09 -4.60 -14.69
N THR A 110 -8.36 -5.42 -15.71
CA THR A 110 -9.68 -6.02 -15.93
C THR A 110 -9.80 -7.32 -15.13
N GLY A 111 -10.79 -7.42 -14.25
CA GLY A 111 -11.20 -8.70 -13.63
C GLY A 111 -10.26 -9.28 -12.56
N LYS A 112 -9.28 -8.51 -12.07
CA LYS A 112 -8.37 -8.93 -10.98
C LYS A 112 -8.43 -7.96 -9.80
N ARG A 113 -8.11 -8.48 -8.61
CA ARG A 113 -8.08 -7.73 -7.37
C ARG A 113 -6.68 -7.16 -7.16
N LEU A 114 -6.61 -5.85 -7.01
CA LEU A 114 -5.45 -5.20 -6.41
C LEU A 114 -5.62 -5.28 -4.89
N TYR A 115 -4.66 -5.88 -4.20
CA TYR A 115 -4.58 -5.86 -2.74
C TYR A 115 -3.67 -4.69 -2.35
N LEU A 116 -4.32 -3.58 -1.98
CA LEU A 116 -3.73 -2.44 -1.28
C LEU A 116 -3.77 -2.70 0.23
#